data_AF-A0A0C9YRL3-F1
#
_entry.id   AF-A0A0C9YRL3-F1
#
_cell.length_a   1.000
_cell.length_b   1.000
_cell.length_c   1.000
_cell.angle_alpha   90.00
_cell.angle_beta   90.00
_cell.angle_gamma   90.00
#
_symmetry.space_group_name_H-M   'P 1'
#
loop_
_entity.id
_entity.type
_entity.pdbx_description
1 polymer ?
#
loop_
_entity_poly.entity_id
_entity_poly.type
_entity_poly.pdbx_seq_one_letter_code
_entity_poly.pdbx_strand_id
1 'polypeptide(L)'
;MHNSSNGFPSAISFLDGYDDPLSKLYNQILRFIERDLSHVIEIAERLSSKVSTRSVESSGDEFGDRGTDGFDLMANVIWPEFGQAIMNELSSVVFAAGKPDEFVRAFIRALEYLAPSRDSVHAMRSHPVFVTFNRRWQLPVYFQLRWKEIIGGVEDSLNVAITQPESLTSDSAHSMFLTAQAEVVWASITSCWSADIFIPDLAPRFWKLTLQLLSRYKTWLDATLISIESSSKLPAADKVRIRPLIWPNTHSLESLVGLPQSRASTPQSVHEISSENSLIDDLHLKQFATVLVDINTMNVRVLTLWRERISAALPEPTVKDDTYVAPEGKLLTPER
;
A
#
# COMPACT_ATOMS: atom_id res chain seq x y z
N MET A 1 47.33 18.21 -1.01
CA MET A 1 46.87 16.97 -0.35
C MET A 1 45.38 17.09 -0.17
N HIS A 2 44.62 16.50 -1.10
CA HIS A 2 43.17 16.49 -1.07
C HIS A 2 42.72 15.58 0.08
N ASN A 3 41.99 16.14 1.03
CA ASN A 3 41.33 15.36 2.07
C ASN A 3 40.01 14.84 1.49
N SER A 4 39.95 13.54 1.25
CA SER A 4 38.74 12.84 0.83
C SER A 4 37.73 12.85 1.98
N SER A 5 36.72 13.70 1.89
CA SER A 5 35.54 13.62 2.76
C SER A 5 34.76 12.36 2.40
N ASN A 6 34.80 11.37 3.29
CA ASN A 6 33.92 10.19 3.27
C ASN A 6 32.46 10.66 3.15
N GLY A 7 31.81 10.30 2.05
CA GLY A 7 30.39 10.54 1.81
C GLY A 7 29.52 9.60 2.65
N PHE A 8 29.37 9.92 3.94
CA PHE A 8 28.24 9.41 4.72
C PHE A 8 27.04 10.33 4.48
N PRO A 9 25.84 9.78 4.24
CA PRO A 9 24.64 10.60 4.14
C PRO A 9 24.44 11.32 5.49
N SER A 10 24.43 12.65 5.48
CA SER A 10 24.05 13.45 6.65
C SER A 10 22.55 13.27 6.88
N ALA A 11 22.10 13.31 8.14
CA ALA A 11 20.68 13.28 8.51
C ALA A 11 19.84 14.36 7.79
N ILE A 12 20.51 15.39 7.28
CA ILE A 12 19.91 16.52 6.55
C ILE A 12 19.46 16.12 5.14
N SER A 13 20.11 15.14 4.49
CA SER A 13 19.75 14.73 3.12
C SER A 13 18.37 14.09 3.00
N PHE A 14 17.75 13.69 4.11
CA PHE A 14 16.43 13.05 4.11
C PHE A 14 15.27 13.99 3.75
N LEU A 15 15.45 15.31 3.85
CA LEU A 15 14.37 16.30 3.64
C LEU A 15 14.72 17.41 2.62
N ASP A 16 15.95 17.44 2.09
CA ASP A 16 16.44 18.50 1.20
C ASP A 16 15.76 18.56 -0.18
N GLY A 17 14.98 17.53 -0.55
CA GLY A 17 14.24 17.49 -1.82
C GLY A 17 12.93 18.30 -1.86
N TYR A 18 12.52 18.91 -0.75
CA TYR A 18 11.18 19.48 -0.60
C TYR A 18 11.21 20.96 -0.20
N ASP A 19 10.61 21.82 -1.03
CA ASP A 19 10.55 23.27 -0.81
C ASP A 19 9.34 23.70 0.05
N ASP A 20 9.07 22.94 1.12
CA ASP A 20 7.94 23.14 2.03
C ASP A 20 8.40 23.81 3.35
N PRO A 21 7.62 24.76 3.93
CA PRO A 21 7.99 25.41 5.19
C PRO A 21 8.18 24.43 6.36
N LEU A 22 7.44 23.32 6.41
CA LEU A 22 7.58 22.30 7.46
C LEU A 22 8.91 21.55 7.32
N SER A 23 9.31 21.23 6.09
CA SER A 23 10.62 20.62 5.80
C SER A 23 11.77 21.52 6.24
N LYS A 24 11.66 22.84 6.01
CA LYS A 24 12.65 23.82 6.44
C LYS A 24 12.77 23.87 7.97
N LEU A 25 11.65 23.83 8.68
CA LEU A 25 11.63 23.76 10.15
C LEU A 25 12.27 22.47 10.67
N TYR A 26 11.90 21.32 10.15
CA TYR A 26 12.48 20.02 10.54
C TYR A 26 13.98 19.96 10.26
N ASN A 27 14.44 20.45 9.11
CA ASN A 27 15.86 20.57 8.80
C ASN A 27 16.60 21.50 9.76
N GLN A 28 15.98 22.59 10.20
CA GLN A 28 16.56 23.48 11.20
C GLN A 28 16.71 22.78 12.56
N ILE A 29 15.71 22.01 12.98
CA ILE A 29 15.76 21.21 14.21
C ILE A 29 16.87 20.16 14.12
N LEU A 30 16.93 19.39 13.03
CA LEU A 30 17.96 18.37 12.82
C LEU A 30 19.37 18.98 12.84
N ARG A 31 19.58 20.13 12.18
CA ARG A 31 20.85 20.86 12.21
C ARG A 31 21.22 21.35 13.60
N PHE A 32 20.25 21.80 14.38
CA PHE A 32 20.48 22.20 15.76
C PHE A 32 20.93 21.01 16.61
N ILE A 33 20.29 19.85 16.48
CA ILE A 33 20.67 18.63 17.20
C ILE A 33 22.06 18.17 16.77
N GLU A 34 22.33 18.07 15.46
CA GLU A 34 23.60 17.59 14.91
C GLU A 34 24.77 18.53 15.25
N ARG A 35 24.56 19.85 15.22
CA ARG A 35 25.63 20.83 15.47
C ARG A 35 25.84 21.11 16.96
N ASP A 36 24.76 21.33 17.69
CA ASP A 36 24.82 21.92 19.03
C ASP A 36 24.65 20.87 20.14
N LEU A 37 23.98 19.73 19.86
CA LEU A 37 23.73 18.69 20.85
C LEU A 37 24.57 17.42 20.66
N SER A 38 25.13 17.17 19.47
CA SER A 38 25.89 15.95 19.17
C SER A 38 27.01 15.66 20.19
N HIS A 39 27.81 16.67 20.52
CA HIS A 39 28.86 16.52 21.53
C HIS A 39 28.32 16.19 22.92
N VAL A 40 27.18 16.76 23.31
CA VAL A 40 26.55 16.49 24.60
C VAL A 40 25.97 15.07 24.62
N ILE A 41 25.33 14.63 23.53
CA ILE A 41 24.82 13.27 23.35
C ILE A 41 25.97 12.26 23.47
N GLU A 42 27.10 12.49 22.78
CA GLU A 42 28.25 11.61 22.86
C GLU A 42 28.86 11.51 24.26
N ILE A 43 28.96 12.65 24.97
CA ILE A 43 29.48 12.67 26.33
C ILE A 43 28.54 11.90 27.26
N ALA A 44 27.23 12.13 27.15
CA ALA A 44 26.22 11.42 27.92
C ALA A 44 26.28 9.89 27.69
N GLU A 45 26.44 9.46 26.44
CA GLU A 45 26.56 8.03 26.09
C GLU A 45 27.85 7.40 26.65
N ARG A 46 28.99 8.12 26.57
CA ARG A 46 30.25 7.67 27.15
C ARG A 46 30.16 7.55 28.67
N LEU A 47 29.44 8.45 29.33
CA LEU A 47 29.22 8.39 30.78
C LEU A 47 28.28 7.26 31.16
N SER A 48 27.18 7.08 30.43
CA SER A 48 26.24 5.96 30.59
C SER A 48 26.95 4.60 30.49
N SER A 49 27.77 4.42 29.45
CA SER A 49 28.55 3.19 29.23
C SER A 49 29.60 2.93 30.33
N LYS A 50 30.19 4.00 30.88
CA LYS A 50 31.21 3.91 31.94
C LYS A 50 30.61 3.66 33.33
N VAL A 51 29.38 4.11 33.57
CA VAL A 51 28.62 3.79 34.79
C VAL A 51 28.15 2.34 34.75
N SER A 52 27.64 1.88 33.59
CA SER A 52 27.21 0.50 33.38
C SER A 52 28.35 -0.53 33.56
N THR A 53 29.58 -0.20 33.15
CA THR A 53 30.75 -1.07 33.36
C THR A 53 31.24 -1.12 34.81
N ARG A 54 31.01 -0.06 35.61
CA ARG A 54 31.37 -0.04 37.04
C ARG A 54 30.36 -0.75 37.94
N SER A 55 29.09 -0.80 37.54
CA SER A 55 28.05 -1.49 38.31
C SER A 55 28.10 -3.02 38.18
N VAL A 56 28.77 -3.57 37.15
CA VAL A 56 28.96 -5.02 37.00
C VAL A 56 30.02 -5.58 37.96
N GLU A 57 30.93 -4.75 38.48
CA GLU A 57 31.98 -5.19 39.42
C GLU A 57 31.55 -5.16 40.89
N SER A 58 30.34 -4.68 41.20
CA SER A 58 29.83 -4.56 42.58
C SER A 58 28.46 -5.25 42.75
N SER A 59 28.52 -6.47 43.30
CA SER A 59 27.48 -7.18 44.08
C SER A 59 26.20 -7.68 43.37
N GLY A 60 25.88 -8.94 43.67
CA GLY A 60 24.61 -9.59 43.35
C GLY A 60 23.49 -9.24 44.33
N ASP A 61 22.28 -9.59 43.90
CA ASP A 61 20.98 -9.57 44.59
C ASP A 61 20.41 -8.19 44.98
N GLU A 62 19.37 -7.75 44.25
CA GLU A 62 18.03 -7.50 44.80
C GLU A 62 17.04 -7.08 43.69
N PHE A 63 15.82 -7.60 43.80
CA PHE A 63 14.64 -7.26 43.00
C PHE A 63 14.28 -5.78 43.22
N GLY A 64 14.63 -4.93 42.26
CA GLY A 64 14.19 -3.54 42.20
C GLY A 64 14.22 -3.09 40.75
N ASP A 65 13.09 -2.58 40.28
CA ASP A 65 12.88 -1.93 38.98
C ASP A 65 14.14 -1.20 38.49
N ARG A 66 14.85 -1.79 37.52
CA ARG A 66 16.01 -1.17 36.85
C ARG A 66 15.51 -0.06 35.93
N GLY A 67 14.97 1.00 36.52
CA GLY A 67 14.71 2.25 35.83
C GLY A 67 16.04 2.85 35.38
N THR A 68 16.32 2.76 34.08
CA THR A 68 17.12 3.73 33.31
C THR A 68 18.44 4.20 33.97
N ASP A 69 19.35 3.29 34.30
CA ASP A 69 20.64 3.64 34.91
C ASP A 69 21.67 4.17 33.88
N GLY A 70 21.23 5.11 33.04
CA GLY A 70 22.00 5.71 31.96
C GLY A 70 21.42 7.08 31.55
N PHE A 71 22.29 8.04 31.24
CA PHE A 71 21.91 9.36 30.73
C PHE A 71 21.48 9.27 29.26
N ASP A 72 20.28 8.78 28.99
CA ASP A 72 19.74 8.81 27.62
C ASP A 72 19.13 10.19 27.31
N LEU A 73 19.98 11.09 26.83
CA LEU A 73 19.59 12.45 26.45
C LEU A 73 18.56 12.45 25.30
N MET A 74 18.63 11.45 24.42
CA MET A 74 17.77 11.38 23.26
C MET A 74 16.32 11.12 23.66
N ALA A 75 16.11 10.09 24.49
CA ALA A 75 14.78 9.69 24.94
C ALA A 75 14.21 10.63 25.99
N ASN A 76 15.03 11.16 26.90
CA ASN A 76 14.56 11.87 28.09
C ASN A 76 14.61 13.41 27.97
N VAL A 77 15.32 13.97 27.00
CA VAL A 77 15.43 15.44 26.82
C VAL A 77 15.06 15.85 25.41
N ILE A 78 15.72 15.31 24.39
CA ILE A 78 15.52 15.75 23.00
C ILE A 78 14.10 15.44 22.55
N TRP A 79 13.69 14.16 22.61
CA TRP A 79 12.36 13.78 22.13
C TRP A 79 11.20 14.40 22.91
N PRO A 80 11.20 14.47 24.26
CA PRO A 80 10.09 15.07 24.99
C PRO A 80 9.87 16.53 24.63
N GLU A 81 10.94 17.32 24.51
CA GLU A 81 10.85 18.74 24.16
C GLU A 81 10.34 18.94 22.73
N PHE A 82 10.98 18.30 21.74
CA PHE A 82 10.56 18.46 20.34
C PHE A 82 9.20 17.81 20.08
N GLY A 83 8.96 16.61 20.60
CA GLY A 83 7.70 15.88 20.44
C GLY A 83 6.52 16.63 21.03
N GLN A 84 6.67 17.22 22.23
CA GLN A 84 5.63 18.07 22.83
C GLN A 84 5.44 19.38 22.06
N ALA A 85 6.52 20.06 21.67
CA ALA A 85 6.42 21.30 20.88
C ALA A 85 5.67 21.06 19.57
N ILE A 86 6.04 20.02 18.82
CA ILE A 86 5.33 19.64 17.57
C ILE A 86 3.87 19.31 17.86
N MET A 87 3.59 18.54 18.93
CA MET A 87 2.22 18.20 19.30
C MET A 87 1.36 19.38 19.74
N ASN A 88 1.95 20.44 20.28
CA ASN A 88 1.21 21.58 20.80
C ASN A 88 1.05 22.66 19.74
N GLU A 89 2.13 22.97 19.01
CA GLU A 89 2.21 24.11 18.10
C GLU A 89 1.81 23.75 16.67
N LEU A 90 2.09 22.51 16.24
CA LEU A 90 1.92 22.07 14.85
C LEU A 90 0.82 21.02 14.69
N SER A 91 -0.01 20.79 15.72
CA SER A 91 -1.01 19.71 15.75
C SER A 91 -1.95 19.70 14.54
N SER A 92 -2.45 20.87 14.13
CA SER A 92 -3.40 21.02 13.02
C SER A 92 -2.78 20.73 11.65
N VAL A 93 -1.47 20.91 11.51
CA VAL A 93 -0.73 20.73 10.26
C VAL A 93 -0.15 19.32 10.18
N VAL A 94 0.48 18.86 11.25
CA VAL A 94 1.25 17.60 11.29
C VAL A 94 0.36 16.37 11.30
N PHE A 95 -0.78 16.42 12.00
CA PHE A 95 -1.71 15.28 12.09
C PHE A 95 -2.83 15.33 11.05
N ALA A 96 -2.79 16.27 10.11
CA ALA A 96 -3.72 16.30 8.99
C ALA A 96 -3.43 15.13 8.04
N ALA A 97 -4.48 14.43 7.61
CA ALA A 97 -4.34 13.28 6.72
C ALA A 97 -3.88 13.74 5.33
N GLY A 98 -2.70 13.29 4.88
CA GLY A 98 -2.11 13.66 3.59
C GLY A 98 -0.58 13.61 3.57
N LYS A 99 0.05 14.56 2.86
CA LYS A 99 1.52 14.73 2.76
C LYS A 99 2.28 15.00 4.08
N PRO A 100 1.72 15.63 5.13
CA PRO A 100 2.46 15.92 6.38
C PRO A 100 3.07 14.67 7.02
N ASP A 101 2.43 13.52 6.83
CA ASP A 101 2.84 12.22 7.33
C ASP A 101 4.17 11.72 6.72
N GLU A 102 4.46 12.04 5.47
CA GLU A 102 5.73 11.72 4.82
C GLU A 102 6.89 12.52 5.45
N PHE A 103 6.69 13.83 5.65
CA PHE A 103 7.69 14.71 6.26
C PHE A 103 8.00 14.32 7.70
N VAL A 104 6.97 13.99 8.47
CA VAL A 104 7.14 13.64 9.88
C VAL A 104 7.82 12.28 10.02
N ARG A 105 7.50 11.31 9.15
CA ARG A 105 8.24 10.04 9.11
C ARG A 105 9.70 10.23 8.72
N ALA A 106 9.98 11.05 7.71
CA ALA A 106 11.35 11.36 7.31
C ALA A 106 12.11 12.06 8.44
N PHE A 107 11.47 13.01 9.14
CA PHE A 107 12.04 13.65 10.33
C PHE A 107 12.35 12.65 11.45
N ILE A 108 11.41 11.75 11.78
CA ILE A 108 11.64 10.72 12.81
C ILE A 108 12.80 9.79 12.40
N ARG A 109 12.87 9.35 11.14
CA ARG A 109 13.98 8.51 10.64
C ARG A 109 15.33 9.24 10.72
N ALA A 110 15.36 10.52 10.35
CA ALA A 110 16.56 11.35 10.46
C ALA A 110 16.97 11.55 11.91
N LEU A 111 16.00 11.73 12.81
CA LEU A 111 16.23 11.86 14.24
C LEU A 111 16.77 10.54 14.84
N GLU A 112 16.25 9.40 14.42
CA GLU A 112 16.76 8.07 14.81
C GLU A 112 18.18 7.82 14.31
N TYR A 113 18.56 8.39 13.16
CA TYR A 113 19.92 8.33 12.66
C TYR A 113 20.91 9.16 13.50
N LEU A 114 20.43 10.21 14.16
CA LEU A 114 21.24 11.02 15.09
C LEU A 114 21.35 10.39 16.49
N ALA A 115 20.59 9.34 16.78
CA ALA A 115 20.67 8.66 18.07
C ALA A 115 22.01 7.92 18.21
N PRO A 116 22.64 7.95 19.40
CA PRO A 116 23.98 7.39 19.61
C PRO A 116 24.03 5.86 19.53
N SER A 117 22.93 5.19 19.81
CA SER A 117 22.82 3.73 19.84
C SER A 117 21.40 3.24 19.52
N ARG A 118 21.28 1.95 19.15
CA ARG A 118 19.95 1.32 18.90
C ARG A 118 19.10 1.28 20.17
N ASP A 119 19.73 1.17 21.33
CA ASP A 119 19.05 1.17 22.63
C ASP A 119 18.42 2.53 22.92
N SER A 120 19.13 3.62 22.59
CA SER A 120 18.60 4.99 22.69
C SER A 120 17.39 5.23 21.76
N VAL A 121 17.41 4.68 20.54
CA VAL A 121 16.23 4.68 19.66
C VAL A 121 15.06 3.91 20.29
N HIS A 122 15.33 2.75 20.88
CA HIS A 122 14.28 1.95 21.53
C HIS A 122 13.68 2.66 22.74
N ALA A 123 14.52 3.28 23.58
CA ALA A 123 14.09 4.09 24.71
C ALA A 123 13.26 5.29 24.25
N MET A 124 13.68 5.99 23.20
CA MET A 124 12.92 7.09 22.62
C MET A 124 11.53 6.63 22.13
N ARG A 125 11.44 5.51 21.41
CA ARG A 125 10.16 4.96 20.92
C ARG A 125 9.24 4.45 22.04
N SER A 126 9.83 4.04 23.17
CA SER A 126 9.08 3.59 24.34
C SER A 126 8.63 4.75 25.24
N HIS A 127 9.16 5.95 25.03
CA HIS A 127 8.86 7.12 25.84
C HIS A 127 7.36 7.50 25.72
N PRO A 128 6.66 7.84 26.83
CA PRO A 128 5.21 8.15 26.80
C PRO A 128 4.81 9.25 25.82
N VAL A 129 5.68 10.25 25.62
CA VAL A 129 5.48 11.31 24.62
C VAL A 129 5.49 10.74 23.20
N PHE A 130 6.37 9.79 22.89
CA PHE A 130 6.42 9.13 21.58
C PHE A 130 5.16 8.30 21.34
N VAL A 131 4.74 7.53 22.33
CA VAL A 131 3.50 6.74 22.25
C VAL A 131 2.29 7.65 22.04
N THR A 132 2.21 8.77 22.77
CA THR A 132 1.13 9.75 22.62
C THR A 132 1.17 10.42 21.26
N PHE A 133 2.35 10.80 20.79
CA PHE A 133 2.57 11.34 19.44
C PHE A 133 2.05 10.38 18.38
N ASN A 134 2.42 9.10 18.46
CA ASN A 134 2.00 8.10 17.50
C ASN A 134 0.49 7.83 17.54
N ARG A 135 -0.15 7.94 18.71
CA ARG A 135 -1.60 7.78 18.85
C ARG A 135 -2.43 8.91 18.24
N ARG A 136 -1.84 10.10 18.04
CA ARG A 136 -2.55 11.24 17.42
C ARG A 136 -2.72 11.07 15.92
N TRP A 137 -1.99 10.15 15.30
CA TRP A 137 -2.19 9.82 13.90
C TRP A 137 -3.57 9.23 13.66
N GLN A 138 -4.30 9.83 12.74
CA GLN A 138 -5.58 9.31 12.27
C GLN A 138 -5.34 8.20 11.24
N LEU A 139 -4.69 7.11 11.65
CA LEU A 139 -4.35 5.97 10.79
C LEU A 139 -5.54 5.44 9.96
N PRO A 140 -6.78 5.38 10.49
CA PRO A 140 -7.94 5.02 9.67
C PRO A 140 -8.22 5.99 8.52
N VAL A 141 -8.07 7.30 8.76
CA VAL A 141 -8.30 8.35 7.74
C VAL A 141 -7.17 8.32 6.71
N TYR A 142 -5.93 8.16 7.16
CA TYR A 142 -4.78 7.95 6.28
C TYR A 142 -5.01 6.76 5.35
N PHE A 143 -5.35 5.59 5.92
CA PHE A 143 -5.62 4.40 5.13
C PHE A 143 -6.77 4.63 4.15
N GLN A 144 -7.82 5.35 4.55
CA GLN A 144 -8.95 5.64 3.67
C GLN A 144 -8.55 6.52 2.48
N LEU A 145 -7.68 7.51 2.66
CA LEU A 145 -7.16 8.33 1.55
C LEU A 145 -6.32 7.49 0.59
N ARG A 146 -5.34 6.72 1.12
CA ARG A 146 -4.49 5.83 0.31
C ARG A 146 -5.32 4.77 -0.41
N TRP A 147 -6.31 4.20 0.26
CA TRP A 147 -7.24 3.24 -0.33
C TRP A 147 -7.98 3.86 -1.52
N LYS A 148 -8.50 5.09 -1.39
CA LYS A 148 -9.19 5.80 -2.49
C LYS A 148 -8.26 6.09 -3.67
N GLU A 149 -7.04 6.58 -3.39
CA GLU A 149 -6.03 6.85 -4.43
C GLU A 149 -5.69 5.60 -5.23
N ILE A 150 -5.42 4.49 -4.53
CA ILE A 150 -5.01 3.21 -5.14
C ILE A 150 -6.18 2.59 -5.92
N ILE A 151 -7.36 2.48 -5.31
CA ILE A 151 -8.53 1.86 -5.96
C ILE A 151 -9.01 2.71 -7.14
N GLY A 152 -8.99 4.04 -7.02
CA GLY A 152 -9.38 4.94 -8.10
C GLY A 152 -8.60 4.66 -9.38
N GLY A 153 -7.26 4.63 -9.29
CA GLY A 153 -6.41 4.36 -10.46
C GLY A 153 -6.62 2.98 -11.09
N VAL A 154 -6.92 1.96 -10.27
CA VAL A 154 -7.21 0.61 -10.76
C VAL A 154 -8.56 0.56 -11.48
N GLU A 155 -9.62 1.09 -10.87
CA GLU A 155 -10.95 1.06 -11.48
C GLU A 155 -11.00 1.85 -12.79
N ASP A 156 -10.32 3.00 -12.87
CA ASP A 156 -10.21 3.78 -14.09
C ASP A 156 -9.57 2.96 -15.23
N SER A 157 -8.49 2.23 -14.93
CA SER A 157 -7.81 1.37 -15.91
C SER A 157 -8.63 0.16 -16.35
N LEU A 158 -9.29 -0.52 -15.41
CA LEU A 158 -10.06 -1.74 -15.67
C LEU A 158 -11.34 -1.46 -16.49
N ASN A 159 -11.99 -0.31 -16.28
CA ASN A 159 -13.21 0.07 -17.00
C ASN A 159 -12.97 0.38 -18.49
N VAL A 160 -11.82 0.97 -18.84
CA VAL A 160 -11.46 1.27 -20.24
C VAL A 160 -11.33 -0.02 -21.06
N ALA A 161 -10.72 -1.06 -20.50
CA ALA A 161 -10.38 -2.29 -21.21
C ALA A 161 -11.60 -3.13 -21.60
N ILE A 162 -12.63 -3.19 -20.73
CA ILE A 162 -13.90 -3.89 -21.03
C ILE A 162 -14.56 -3.29 -22.28
N THR A 163 -14.34 -2.00 -22.53
CA THR A 163 -14.93 -1.27 -23.66
C THR A 163 -14.12 -1.45 -24.95
N GLN A 164 -12.82 -1.76 -24.87
CA GLN A 164 -11.90 -1.87 -26.02
C GLN A 164 -10.95 -3.08 -25.87
N PRO A 165 -11.45 -4.33 -25.98
CA PRO A 165 -10.67 -5.55 -25.77
C PRO A 165 -9.58 -5.79 -26.84
N GLU A 166 -9.61 -5.06 -27.95
CA GLU A 166 -8.54 -5.10 -28.96
C GLU A 166 -7.25 -4.35 -28.55
N SER A 167 -7.27 -3.57 -27.46
CA SER A 167 -6.12 -2.85 -26.90
C SER A 167 -5.45 -3.55 -25.72
N LEU A 168 -5.54 -4.88 -25.62
CA LEU A 168 -4.97 -5.65 -24.51
C LEU A 168 -3.42 -5.71 -24.51
N THR A 169 -2.75 -5.14 -25.52
CA THR A 169 -1.29 -5.16 -25.60
C THR A 169 -0.68 -3.86 -25.09
N SER A 170 0.27 -3.99 -24.18
CA SER A 170 1.15 -2.92 -23.73
C SER A 170 2.15 -2.59 -24.84
N ASP A 171 2.18 -1.32 -25.29
CA ASP A 171 3.15 -0.82 -26.27
C ASP A 171 4.56 -0.67 -25.69
N SER A 172 4.76 -0.92 -24.39
CA SER A 172 6.03 -0.72 -23.73
C SER A 172 6.93 -1.96 -23.83
N ALA A 173 8.02 -1.83 -24.57
CA ALA A 173 9.07 -2.84 -24.71
C ALA A 173 9.76 -3.25 -23.37
N HIS A 174 9.45 -2.56 -22.26
CA HIS A 174 9.99 -2.84 -20.92
C HIS A 174 8.89 -3.21 -19.90
N SER A 175 7.66 -3.45 -20.36
CA SER A 175 6.54 -3.83 -19.49
C SER A 175 6.73 -5.24 -18.96
N MET A 176 6.52 -5.43 -17.65
CA MET A 176 6.54 -6.77 -17.05
C MET A 176 5.31 -7.56 -17.46
N PHE A 177 4.20 -6.85 -17.61
CA PHE A 177 2.92 -7.40 -18.04
C PHE A 177 2.64 -7.06 -19.50
N LEU A 178 1.94 -7.96 -20.18
CA LEU A 178 1.50 -7.76 -21.55
C LEU A 178 0.27 -6.87 -21.62
N THR A 179 -0.57 -6.81 -20.59
CA THR A 179 -1.70 -5.87 -20.49
C THR A 179 -1.36 -4.68 -19.61
N ALA A 180 -1.82 -3.48 -19.99
CA ALA A 180 -1.70 -2.29 -19.15
C ALA A 180 -2.47 -2.43 -17.82
N GLN A 181 -3.55 -3.21 -17.83
CA GLN A 181 -4.41 -3.45 -16.68
C GLN A 181 -3.69 -4.27 -15.61
N ALA A 182 -3.00 -5.35 -16.01
CA ALA A 182 -2.21 -6.15 -15.08
C ALA A 182 -1.04 -5.33 -14.51
N GLU A 183 -0.39 -4.48 -15.33
CA GLU A 183 0.67 -3.57 -14.87
C GLU A 183 0.14 -2.58 -13.82
N VAL A 184 -1.01 -1.95 -14.05
CA VAL A 184 -1.62 -1.02 -13.07
C VAL A 184 -2.02 -1.73 -11.77
N VAL A 185 -2.58 -2.93 -11.86
CA VAL A 185 -2.92 -3.74 -10.68
C VAL A 185 -1.65 -4.11 -9.91
N TRP A 186 -0.59 -4.53 -10.60
CA TRP A 186 0.69 -4.86 -9.96
C TRP A 186 1.35 -3.64 -9.31
N ALA A 187 1.37 -2.49 -10.00
CA ALA A 187 1.86 -1.23 -9.47
C ALA A 187 1.08 -0.82 -8.21
N SER A 188 -0.23 -1.03 -8.20
CA SER A 188 -1.10 -0.76 -7.05
C SER A 188 -0.87 -1.71 -5.87
N ILE A 189 -0.60 -2.99 -6.15
CA ILE A 189 -0.21 -3.95 -5.11
C ILE A 189 1.14 -3.57 -4.52
N THR A 190 2.15 -3.28 -5.35
CA THR A 190 3.49 -2.94 -4.88
C THR A 190 3.52 -1.61 -4.12
N SER A 191 2.70 -0.63 -4.51
CA SER A 191 2.59 0.65 -3.81
C SER A 191 2.04 0.49 -2.38
N CYS A 192 1.12 -0.47 -2.14
CA CYS A 192 0.64 -0.79 -0.79
C CYS A 192 1.77 -1.16 0.19
N TRP A 193 2.89 -1.67 -0.33
CA TRP A 193 4.05 -2.18 0.43
C TRP A 193 5.33 -1.36 0.16
N SER A 194 5.20 -0.14 -0.35
CA SER A 194 6.31 0.81 -0.50
C SER A 194 6.62 1.51 0.82
N ALA A 195 7.86 1.98 1.00
CA ALA A 195 8.28 2.68 2.22
C ALA A 195 7.57 4.03 2.46
N ASP A 196 6.89 4.54 1.43
CA ASP A 196 6.22 5.84 1.42
C ASP A 196 4.74 5.74 1.83
N ILE A 197 4.12 4.57 1.58
CA ILE A 197 2.70 4.30 1.85
C ILE A 197 2.51 3.32 3.01
N PHE A 198 3.40 2.34 3.16
CA PHE A 198 3.22 1.28 4.13
C PHE A 198 3.47 1.77 5.56
N ILE A 199 2.52 1.49 6.45
CA ILE A 199 2.64 1.69 7.90
C ILE A 199 2.44 0.32 8.58
N PRO A 200 3.39 -0.15 9.41
CA PRO A 200 3.31 -1.46 10.06
C PRO A 200 2.01 -1.71 10.84
N ASP A 201 1.51 -0.70 11.56
CA ASP A 201 0.24 -0.78 12.32
C ASP A 201 -0.99 -1.03 11.43
N LEU A 202 -0.87 -0.77 10.13
CA LEU A 202 -1.92 -0.99 9.12
C LEU A 202 -1.66 -2.24 8.27
N ALA A 203 -0.66 -3.06 8.58
CA ALA A 203 -0.32 -4.26 7.81
C ALA A 203 -1.52 -5.18 7.52
N PRO A 204 -2.41 -5.50 8.48
CA PRO A 204 -3.59 -6.32 8.19
C PRO A 204 -4.54 -5.68 7.17
N ARG A 205 -4.63 -4.34 7.15
CA ARG A 205 -5.50 -3.59 6.22
C ARG A 205 -4.90 -3.53 4.81
N PHE A 206 -3.60 -3.29 4.69
CA PHE A 206 -2.90 -3.34 3.40
C PHE A 206 -2.88 -4.75 2.81
N TRP A 207 -2.77 -5.78 3.66
CA TRP A 207 -2.92 -7.15 3.21
C TRP A 207 -4.33 -7.43 2.68
N LYS A 208 -5.36 -7.04 3.43
CA LYS A 208 -6.75 -7.14 2.95
C LYS A 208 -6.93 -6.40 1.61
N LEU A 209 -6.38 -5.20 1.47
CA LEU A 209 -6.43 -4.43 0.22
C LEU A 209 -5.73 -5.16 -0.94
N THR A 210 -4.56 -5.75 -0.69
CA THR A 210 -3.84 -6.58 -1.68
C THR A 210 -4.73 -7.71 -2.19
N LEU A 211 -5.39 -8.43 -1.29
CA LEU A 211 -6.34 -9.50 -1.66
C LEU A 211 -7.56 -8.97 -2.42
N GLN A 212 -8.08 -7.81 -2.04
CA GLN A 212 -9.19 -7.16 -2.73
C GLN A 212 -8.81 -6.76 -4.16
N LEU A 213 -7.60 -6.22 -4.37
CA LEU A 213 -7.08 -5.89 -5.70
C LEU A 213 -6.97 -7.13 -6.58
N LEU A 214 -6.43 -8.24 -6.04
CA LEU A 214 -6.34 -9.51 -6.76
C LEU A 214 -7.73 -10.08 -7.09
N SER A 215 -8.65 -10.05 -6.12
CA SER A 215 -10.03 -10.47 -6.34
C SER A 215 -10.71 -9.63 -7.42
N ARG A 216 -10.47 -8.31 -7.42
CA ARG A 216 -11.04 -7.41 -8.43
C ARG A 216 -10.47 -7.68 -9.82
N TYR A 217 -9.16 -7.89 -9.92
CA TYR A 217 -8.49 -8.27 -11.16
C TYR A 217 -9.02 -9.60 -11.70
N LYS A 218 -9.21 -10.61 -10.84
CA LYS A 218 -9.86 -11.87 -11.22
C LYS A 218 -11.27 -11.63 -11.78
N THR A 219 -12.12 -10.87 -11.07
CA THR A 219 -13.48 -10.59 -11.55
C THR A 219 -13.48 -9.85 -12.88
N TRP A 220 -12.52 -8.94 -13.09
CA TRP A 220 -12.33 -8.27 -14.38
C TRP A 220 -11.91 -9.25 -15.48
N LEU A 221 -10.96 -10.16 -15.21
CA LEU A 221 -10.55 -11.20 -16.14
C LEU A 221 -11.73 -12.09 -16.54
N ASP A 222 -12.52 -12.57 -15.57
CA ASP A 222 -13.69 -13.40 -15.83
C ASP A 222 -14.68 -12.68 -16.77
N ALA A 223 -14.94 -11.39 -16.55
CA ALA A 223 -15.82 -10.58 -17.40
C ALA A 223 -15.24 -10.37 -18.81
N THR A 224 -13.95 -10.09 -18.92
CA THR A 224 -13.26 -9.87 -20.21
C THR A 224 -13.22 -11.16 -21.04
N LEU A 225 -12.94 -12.31 -20.43
CA LEU A 225 -12.92 -13.61 -21.11
C LEU A 225 -14.31 -13.97 -21.66
N ILE A 226 -15.38 -13.74 -20.89
CA ILE A 226 -16.76 -13.93 -21.34
C ILE A 226 -17.08 -13.02 -22.54
N SER A 227 -16.60 -11.77 -22.52
CA SER A 227 -16.80 -10.81 -23.62
C SER A 227 -16.15 -11.31 -24.91
N ILE A 228 -14.89 -11.76 -24.84
CA ILE A 228 -14.15 -12.33 -25.98
C ILE A 228 -14.88 -13.55 -26.55
N GLU A 229 -15.34 -14.47 -25.69
CA GLU A 229 -16.10 -15.64 -26.12
C GLU A 229 -17.45 -15.26 -26.77
N SER A 230 -18.13 -14.22 -26.27
CA SER A 230 -19.42 -13.78 -26.83
C SER A 230 -19.29 -13.13 -28.20
N SER A 231 -18.16 -12.47 -28.49
CA SER A 231 -17.84 -11.90 -29.81
C SER A 231 -17.76 -12.97 -30.92
N SER A 232 -17.42 -14.21 -30.56
CA SER A 232 -17.38 -15.35 -31.51
C SER A 232 -18.76 -15.85 -31.95
N LYS A 233 -19.84 -15.51 -31.21
CA LYS A 233 -21.20 -15.99 -31.49
C LYS A 233 -22.04 -14.90 -32.15
N LEU A 234 -21.90 -14.72 -33.47
CA LEU A 234 -22.98 -14.12 -34.26
C LEU A 234 -24.19 -15.06 -34.25
N PRO A 235 -25.43 -14.55 -34.05
CA PRO A 235 -26.60 -15.40 -33.89
C PRO A 235 -27.03 -15.95 -35.25
N ALA A 236 -27.06 -17.28 -35.39
CA ALA A 236 -28.00 -17.91 -36.30
C ALA A 236 -29.40 -17.44 -35.88
N ALA A 237 -30.13 -16.84 -36.82
CA ALA A 237 -31.41 -16.21 -36.58
C ALA A 237 -32.38 -17.15 -35.85
N ASP A 238 -32.76 -16.80 -34.62
CA ASP A 238 -33.95 -17.35 -33.98
C ASP A 238 -34.85 -16.24 -33.45
N LYS A 239 -36.04 -16.18 -34.04
CA LYS A 239 -37.12 -15.26 -33.72
C LYS A 239 -37.73 -15.62 -32.37
N VAL A 240 -37.34 -14.97 -31.27
CA VAL A 240 -38.23 -14.86 -30.08
C VAL A 240 -38.06 -13.52 -29.38
N ARG A 241 -38.85 -12.55 -29.83
CA ARG A 241 -39.64 -11.56 -29.05
C ARG A 241 -39.09 -11.14 -27.67
N ILE A 242 -38.29 -10.08 -27.62
CA ILE A 242 -38.08 -9.30 -26.40
C ILE A 242 -39.23 -8.29 -26.23
N ARG A 243 -39.90 -8.36 -25.09
CA ARG A 243 -40.78 -7.32 -24.53
C ARG A 243 -39.86 -6.30 -23.83
N PRO A 244 -39.92 -4.98 -24.11
CA PRO A 244 -39.10 -4.02 -23.38
C PRO A 244 -39.79 -3.65 -22.06
N LEU A 245 -39.06 -3.73 -20.95
CA LEU A 245 -39.36 -3.01 -19.72
C LEU A 245 -38.67 -1.64 -19.82
N ILE A 246 -39.46 -0.57 -19.87
CA ILE A 246 -38.99 0.83 -19.77
C ILE A 246 -39.76 1.49 -18.61
N TRP A 247 -39.08 2.29 -17.79
CA TRP A 247 -39.62 3.50 -17.14
C TRP A 247 -38.46 4.40 -16.62
N PRO A 248 -38.63 5.73 -16.44
CA PRO A 248 -39.03 6.79 -17.37
C PRO A 248 -37.99 7.96 -17.39
N ASN A 249 -37.82 8.70 -18.48
CA ASN A 249 -38.15 10.13 -18.70
C ASN A 249 -37.13 10.54 -19.79
N THR A 250 -37.44 11.23 -20.88
CA THR A 250 -38.14 12.51 -21.01
C THR A 250 -38.70 12.68 -22.43
N HIS A 251 -39.81 13.40 -22.51
CA HIS A 251 -40.49 13.90 -23.70
C HIS A 251 -39.56 14.49 -24.77
N SER A 252 -39.75 14.10 -26.05
CA SER A 252 -40.37 14.96 -27.08
C SER A 252 -40.24 14.36 -28.50
N LEU A 253 -41.38 14.31 -29.19
CA LEU A 253 -41.58 14.10 -30.65
C LEU A 253 -40.87 15.22 -31.45
N GLU A 254 -40.51 15.12 -32.74
CA GLU A 254 -41.26 14.60 -33.91
C GLU A 254 -40.40 14.73 -35.20
N SER A 255 -40.88 14.12 -36.30
CA SER A 255 -40.60 14.43 -37.73
C SER A 255 -39.52 13.58 -38.45
N LEU A 256 -39.87 12.54 -39.24
CA LEU A 256 -40.52 12.41 -40.57
C LEU A 256 -39.50 12.24 -41.73
N VAL A 257 -39.59 11.04 -42.35
CA VAL A 257 -39.51 10.75 -43.81
C VAL A 257 -38.15 10.80 -44.52
N GLY A 258 -37.80 9.64 -45.11
CA GLY A 258 -36.84 9.55 -46.21
C GLY A 258 -36.33 8.14 -46.48
N LEU A 259 -37.14 7.28 -47.13
CA LEU A 259 -36.64 6.13 -47.91
C LEU A 259 -35.87 6.69 -49.14
N PRO A 260 -34.80 6.04 -49.63
CA PRO A 260 -35.04 4.87 -50.46
C PRO A 260 -33.97 3.75 -50.46
N GLN A 261 -34.43 2.63 -51.02
CA GLN A 261 -33.69 1.68 -51.86
C GLN A 261 -32.72 0.69 -51.20
N SER A 262 -33.28 -0.52 -51.05
CA SER A 262 -32.61 -1.81 -51.18
C SER A 262 -31.51 -1.80 -52.25
N ARG A 263 -30.28 -2.05 -51.83
CA ARG A 263 -29.28 -2.75 -52.64
C ARG A 263 -29.05 -4.10 -51.98
N ALA A 264 -29.34 -5.15 -52.74
CA ALA A 264 -29.06 -6.52 -52.35
C ALA A 264 -27.56 -6.68 -52.11
N SER A 265 -27.19 -7.25 -50.95
CA SER A 265 -25.82 -7.67 -50.68
C SER A 265 -25.47 -8.83 -51.61
N THR A 266 -24.40 -8.66 -52.36
CA THR A 266 -23.71 -9.72 -53.11
C THR A 266 -23.40 -10.88 -52.14
N PRO A 267 -23.63 -12.15 -52.50
CA PRO A 267 -23.23 -13.26 -51.63
C PRO A 267 -21.70 -13.30 -51.54
N GLN A 268 -21.15 -12.98 -50.36
CA GLN A 268 -19.74 -13.18 -50.05
C GLN A 268 -19.38 -14.66 -50.24
N SER A 269 -18.23 -14.92 -50.84
CA SER A 269 -17.83 -16.29 -51.15
C SER A 269 -17.54 -17.05 -49.85
N VAL A 270 -17.91 -18.33 -49.79
CA VAL A 270 -17.68 -19.20 -48.62
C VAL A 270 -16.20 -19.26 -48.21
N HIS A 271 -15.29 -19.00 -49.14
CA HIS A 271 -13.85 -18.91 -48.87
C HIS A 271 -13.45 -17.66 -48.08
N GLU A 272 -14.09 -16.51 -48.30
CA GLU A 272 -13.79 -15.27 -47.57
C GLU A 272 -14.27 -15.35 -46.11
N ILE A 273 -15.45 -15.95 -45.89
CA ILE A 273 -16.03 -16.17 -44.55
C ILE A 273 -15.15 -17.15 -43.74
N SER A 274 -14.60 -18.18 -44.39
CA SER A 274 -13.68 -19.12 -43.74
C SER A 274 -12.34 -18.49 -43.37
N SER A 275 -11.81 -17.57 -44.18
CA SER A 275 -10.57 -16.85 -43.86
C SER A 275 -10.76 -15.82 -42.75
N GLU A 276 -11.90 -15.11 -42.73
CA GLU A 276 -12.20 -14.10 -41.71
C GLU A 276 -12.40 -14.75 -40.33
N ASN A 277 -13.11 -15.87 -40.25
CA ASN A 277 -13.25 -16.63 -39.01
C ASN A 277 -11.90 -17.14 -38.48
N SER A 278 -11.00 -17.60 -39.36
CA SER A 278 -9.66 -18.04 -38.96
C SER A 278 -8.81 -16.89 -38.39
N LEU A 279 -8.96 -15.67 -38.91
CA LEU A 279 -8.25 -14.49 -38.40
C LEU A 279 -8.78 -14.06 -37.02
N ILE A 280 -10.10 -14.18 -36.80
CA ILE A 280 -10.73 -13.92 -35.51
C ILE A 280 -10.29 -14.96 -34.45
N ASP A 281 -10.24 -16.23 -34.82
CA ASP A 281 -9.77 -17.30 -33.93
C ASP A 281 -8.29 -17.10 -33.55
N ASP A 282 -7.44 -16.73 -34.50
CA ASP A 282 -6.03 -16.39 -34.24
C ASP A 282 -5.89 -15.17 -33.32
N LEU A 283 -6.77 -14.16 -33.45
CA LEU A 283 -6.80 -13.01 -32.57
C LEU A 283 -7.21 -13.39 -31.14
N HIS A 284 -8.25 -14.21 -30.99
CA HIS A 284 -8.68 -14.71 -29.68
C HIS A 284 -7.58 -15.55 -29.02
N LEU A 285 -6.91 -16.42 -29.78
CA LEU A 285 -5.82 -17.24 -29.25
C LEU A 285 -4.67 -16.37 -28.71
N LYS A 286 -4.33 -15.29 -29.43
CA LYS A 286 -3.34 -14.30 -28.95
C LYS A 286 -3.82 -13.60 -27.68
N GLN A 287 -5.08 -13.20 -27.59
CA GLN A 287 -5.64 -12.56 -26.39
C GLN A 287 -5.61 -13.51 -25.18
N PHE A 288 -6.02 -14.77 -25.34
CA PHE A 288 -5.95 -15.76 -24.27
C PHE A 288 -4.51 -16.04 -23.83
N ALA A 289 -3.57 -16.17 -24.78
CA ALA A 289 -2.15 -16.32 -24.47
C ALA A 289 -1.62 -15.13 -23.68
N THR A 290 -1.96 -13.90 -24.08
CA THR A 290 -1.62 -12.66 -23.36
C THR A 290 -2.12 -12.68 -21.92
N VAL A 291 -3.40 -13.00 -21.73
CA VAL A 291 -4.01 -13.10 -20.39
C VAL A 291 -3.34 -14.18 -19.54
N LEU A 292 -3.03 -15.35 -20.10
CA LEU A 292 -2.38 -16.44 -19.37
C LEU A 292 -0.98 -16.06 -18.89
N VAL A 293 -0.21 -15.36 -19.73
CA VAL A 293 1.13 -14.86 -19.35
C VAL A 293 1.02 -13.88 -18.19
N ASP A 294 0.06 -12.96 -18.23
CA ASP A 294 -0.16 -11.99 -17.16
C ASP A 294 -0.61 -12.64 -15.86
N ILE A 295 -1.53 -13.61 -15.91
CA ILE A 295 -1.98 -14.37 -14.73
C ILE A 295 -0.78 -15.09 -14.08
N ASN A 296 0.03 -15.78 -14.88
CA ASN A 296 1.19 -16.50 -14.37
C ASN A 296 2.22 -15.54 -13.77
N THR A 297 2.48 -14.42 -14.45
CA THR A 297 3.39 -13.38 -13.98
C THR A 297 2.90 -12.77 -12.66
N MET A 298 1.62 -12.41 -12.58
CA MET A 298 0.99 -11.87 -11.37
C MET A 298 1.12 -12.84 -10.21
N ASN A 299 0.82 -14.13 -10.44
CA ASN A 299 0.94 -15.17 -9.41
C ASN A 299 2.37 -15.28 -8.85
N VAL A 300 3.37 -15.43 -9.74
CA VAL A 300 4.78 -15.52 -9.34
C VAL A 300 5.23 -14.29 -8.55
N ARG A 301 4.83 -13.10 -9.00
CA ARG A 301 5.23 -11.81 -8.41
C ARG A 301 4.59 -11.58 -7.05
N VAL A 302 3.28 -11.83 -6.91
CA VAL A 302 2.56 -11.71 -5.64
C VAL A 302 3.11 -12.71 -4.61
N LEU A 303 3.38 -13.96 -5.00
CA LEU A 303 3.96 -14.95 -4.10
C LEU A 303 5.38 -14.58 -3.68
N THR A 304 6.15 -13.94 -4.57
CA THR A 304 7.48 -13.41 -4.24
C THR A 304 7.36 -12.27 -3.23
N LEU A 305 6.48 -11.30 -3.49
CA LEU A 305 6.20 -10.20 -2.57
C LEU A 305 5.73 -10.71 -1.18
N TRP A 306 4.92 -11.77 -1.17
CA TRP A 306 4.49 -12.41 0.07
C TRP A 306 5.66 -12.93 0.90
N ARG A 307 6.54 -13.72 0.26
CA ARG A 307 7.71 -14.31 0.92
C ARG A 307 8.71 -13.26 1.40
N GLU A 308 8.93 -12.22 0.60
CA GLU A 308 10.00 -11.25 0.87
C GLU A 308 9.58 -10.12 1.81
N ARG A 309 8.30 -9.71 1.80
CA ARG A 309 7.84 -8.52 2.53
C ARG A 309 6.62 -8.75 3.41
N ILE A 310 5.55 -9.32 2.85
CA ILE A 310 4.26 -9.36 3.55
C ILE A 310 4.32 -10.28 4.77
N SER A 311 4.92 -11.46 4.62
CA SER A 311 5.02 -12.45 5.71
C SER A 311 5.81 -11.95 6.92
N ALA A 312 6.87 -11.17 6.70
CA ALA A 312 7.65 -10.55 7.78
C ALA A 312 6.94 -9.34 8.43
N ALA A 313 6.01 -8.71 7.71
CA ALA A 313 5.31 -7.51 8.17
C ALA A 313 4.01 -7.82 8.94
N LEU A 314 3.45 -9.01 8.76
CA LEU A 314 2.28 -9.47 9.51
C LEU A 314 2.74 -10.08 10.85
N PRO A 315 2.00 -9.85 11.95
CA PRO A 315 2.28 -10.52 13.21
C PRO A 315 2.27 -12.04 12.99
N GLU A 316 3.27 -12.75 13.54
CA GLU A 316 3.19 -14.22 13.57
C GLU A 316 1.88 -14.61 14.27
N PRO A 317 1.14 -15.60 13.73
CA PRO A 317 -0.04 -16.09 14.40
C PRO A 317 0.41 -16.60 15.76
N THR A 318 0.10 -15.84 16.82
CA THR A 318 0.27 -16.32 18.18
C THR A 318 -0.62 -17.55 18.26
N VAL A 319 -0.02 -18.75 18.28
CA VAL A 319 -0.68 -19.97 18.69
C VAL A 319 -0.98 -19.79 20.18
N LYS A 320 -1.99 -18.99 20.48
CA LYS A 320 -2.67 -19.05 21.76
C LYS A 320 -3.66 -20.17 21.60
N ASP A 321 -3.32 -21.24 22.28
CA ASP A 321 -4.14 -22.39 22.64
C ASP A 321 -5.61 -21.94 22.83
N ASP A 322 -6.42 -22.04 21.77
CA ASP A 322 -7.86 -22.06 21.89
C ASP A 322 -8.21 -23.43 22.47
N THR A 323 -7.86 -23.63 23.75
CA THR A 323 -8.60 -24.57 24.59
C THR A 323 -10.04 -24.09 24.60
N TYR A 324 -10.82 -24.67 23.71
CA TYR A 324 -12.26 -24.67 23.74
C TYR A 324 -12.69 -25.24 25.09
N VAL A 325 -12.89 -24.37 26.08
CA VAL A 325 -13.60 -24.71 27.31
C VAL A 325 -15.07 -24.75 26.93
N ALA A 326 -15.56 -25.96 26.66
CA ALA A 326 -16.98 -26.21 26.46
C ALA A 326 -17.78 -25.65 27.66
N PRO A 327 -18.93 -25.00 27.44
CA PRO A 327 -19.75 -24.53 28.53
C PRO A 327 -20.36 -25.74 29.26
N GLU A 328 -19.90 -26.00 30.49
CA GLU A 328 -20.58 -26.95 31.38
C GLU A 328 -22.02 -26.47 31.61
N GLY A 329 -22.96 -27.20 31.02
CA GLY A 329 -24.38 -26.94 31.12
C GLY A 329 -25.13 -28.17 31.60
N LYS A 330 -25.58 -28.09 32.87
CA LYS A 330 -26.66 -28.83 33.53
C LYS A 330 -26.35 -30.22 34.09
N LEU A 331 -25.97 -30.21 35.38
CA LEU A 331 -26.38 -31.22 36.35
C LEU A 331 -27.90 -31.33 36.36
N LEU A 332 -28.41 -32.47 35.89
CA LEU A 332 -29.77 -32.94 36.17
C LEU A 332 -29.81 -33.40 37.64
N THR A 333 -30.56 -32.68 38.47
CA THR A 333 -31.02 -33.21 39.76
C THR A 333 -32.12 -34.24 39.51
N PRO A 334 -32.13 -35.40 40.19
CA PRO A 334 -33.24 -36.34 40.09
C PRO A 334 -34.41 -35.85 40.95
N GLU A 335 -35.58 -35.70 40.34
CA GLU A 335 -36.85 -35.57 41.07
C GLU A 335 -37.12 -36.83 41.91
N ARG A 336 -37.78 -36.60 43.04
CA ARG A 336 -38.32 -37.62 43.94
C ARG A 336 -39.84 -37.63 43.83
#